data_AF-A0A382GZD1-F1
#
_entry.id   AF-A0A382GZD1-F1
#
_cell.length_a   1.000
_cell.length_b   1.000
_cell.length_c   1.000
_cell.angle_alpha   90.00
_cell.angle_beta   90.00
_cell.angle_gamma   90.00
#
_symmetry.space_group_name_H-M   'P 1'
#
loop_
_entity.id
_entity.type
_entity.pdbx_description
1 polymer ?
#
loop_
_entity_poly.entity_id
_entity_poly.type
_entity_poly.pdbx_seq_one_letter_code
_entity_poly.pdbx_strand_id
1 'polypeptide(L)'
;MDENVGIKEFITNQRVEVSLSAFAANLIFAAFLAYLLSLLYERFGQSLSNRKLFSKNLISLTMTTMLVISIVKSSLALSLGLVGALSIVRFRAAIKEPEELVYLFLAISIGLGFGANQGVVTTLAFVIISGMVVLTNL
;
A
#
# COMPACT_ATOMS: atom_id res chain seq x y z
N MET A 1 20.20 21.04 27.53
CA MET A 1 20.09 19.72 26.87
C MET A 1 19.75 20.02 25.42
N ASP A 2 20.73 19.84 24.53
CA ASP A 2 20.71 20.41 23.19
C ASP A 2 19.81 19.61 22.24
N GLU A 3 18.65 20.20 21.93
CA GLU A 3 17.62 19.67 21.01
C GLU A 3 18.19 19.29 19.61
N ASN A 4 19.31 19.91 19.23
CA ASN A 4 20.02 19.66 17.97
C ASN A 4 20.77 18.32 17.90
N VAL A 5 21.07 17.67 19.04
CA VAL A 5 21.77 16.38 19.06
C VAL A 5 20.82 15.24 18.66
N GLY A 6 19.59 15.27 19.16
CA GLY A 6 18.58 14.24 18.88
C GLY A 6 18.18 14.18 17.39
N ILE A 7 18.05 15.33 16.72
CA ILE A 7 17.71 15.37 15.29
C ILE A 7 18.87 14.84 14.43
N LYS A 8 20.12 15.16 14.78
CA LYS A 8 21.30 14.68 14.03
C LYS A 8 21.49 13.16 14.19
N GLU A 9 21.30 12.64 15.39
CA GLU A 9 21.40 11.20 15.66
C GLU A 9 20.29 10.40 14.95
N PHE A 10 19.08 10.97 14.85
CA PHE A 10 17.96 10.38 14.10
C PHE A 10 18.21 10.37 12.58
N ILE A 11 18.89 11.39 12.04
CA ILE A 11 19.24 11.48 10.62
C ILE A 11 20.41 10.54 10.27
N THR A 12 21.39 10.36 11.17
CA THR A 12 22.57 9.51 10.92
C THR A 12 22.27 8.00 11.00
N ASN A 13 21.29 7.57 11.81
CA ASN A 13 20.97 6.14 12.02
C ASN A 13 19.97 5.52 11.02
N GLN A 14 19.56 6.22 9.95
CA GLN A 14 18.54 5.74 9.02
C GLN A 14 19.05 5.10 7.72
N ARG A 15 20.26 4.55 7.70
CA ARG A 15 20.66 3.66 6.58
C ARG A 15 20.04 2.28 6.79
N VAL A 16 18.75 2.16 6.50
CA VAL A 16 18.11 0.85 6.38
C VAL A 16 18.69 0.18 5.15
N GLU A 17 19.58 -0.80 5.34
CA GLU A 17 20.03 -1.65 4.24
C GLU A 17 18.82 -2.42 3.70
N VAL A 18 18.32 -1.99 2.55
CA VAL A 18 17.29 -2.72 1.82
C VAL A 18 17.97 -3.89 1.12
N SER A 19 17.89 -5.07 1.73
CA SER A 19 18.29 -6.30 1.05
C SER A 19 17.42 -6.50 -0.20
N LEU A 20 18.06 -6.55 -1.37
CA LEU A 20 17.38 -6.71 -2.65
C LEU A 20 16.55 -8.01 -2.70
N SER A 21 17.00 -9.07 -2.04
CA SER A 21 16.28 -10.34 -1.97
C SER A 21 15.01 -10.22 -1.12
N ALA A 22 15.08 -9.53 0.02
CA ALA A 22 13.91 -9.28 0.87
C ALA A 22 12.89 -8.37 0.17
N PHE A 23 13.37 -7.34 -0.53
CA PHE A 23 12.52 -6.46 -1.33
C PHE A 23 11.80 -7.24 -2.43
N ALA A 24 12.52 -8.05 -3.22
CA ALA A 24 11.93 -8.85 -4.29
C ALA A 24 10.90 -9.86 -3.74
N ALA A 25 11.21 -10.53 -2.62
CA ALA A 25 10.26 -11.43 -1.97
C ALA A 25 8.99 -10.71 -1.53
N ASN A 26 9.11 -9.58 -0.83
CA ASN A 26 7.97 -8.78 -0.39
C ASN A 26 7.13 -8.24 -1.56
N LEU A 27 7.77 -7.88 -2.68
CA LEU A 27 7.07 -7.42 -3.88
C LEU A 27 6.23 -8.53 -4.51
N ILE A 28 6.77 -9.75 -4.58
CA ILE A 28 6.04 -10.93 -5.07
C ILE A 28 4.87 -11.25 -4.14
N PHE A 29 5.07 -11.23 -2.82
CA PHE A 29 4.00 -11.46 -1.85
C PHE A 29 2.90 -10.38 -1.92
N ALA A 30 3.28 -9.10 -2.02
CA ALA A 30 2.33 -8.01 -2.16
C ALA A 30 1.51 -8.13 -3.46
N ALA A 31 2.15 -8.50 -4.57
CA ALA A 31 1.47 -8.76 -5.84
C ALA A 31 0.50 -9.95 -5.73
N PHE A 32 0.88 -11.01 -5.02
CA PHE A 32 0.02 -12.17 -4.77
C PHE A 32 -1.22 -11.79 -3.93
N LEU A 33 -1.05 -11.03 -2.83
CA LEU A 33 -2.20 -10.56 -2.05
C LEU A 33 -3.08 -9.61 -2.85
N ALA A 34 -2.50 -8.72 -3.65
CA ALA A 34 -3.27 -7.83 -4.52
C ALA A 34 -4.05 -8.60 -5.60
N TYR A 35 -3.49 -9.70 -6.10
CA TYR A 35 -4.21 -10.61 -7.00
C TYR A 35 -5.40 -11.28 -6.29
N LEU A 36 -5.23 -11.76 -5.05
CA LEU A 36 -6.35 -12.28 -4.25
C LEU A 36 -7.42 -11.21 -4.00
N LEU A 37 -7.01 -9.97 -3.71
CA LEU A 37 -7.91 -8.84 -3.55
C LEU A 37 -8.68 -8.54 -4.85
N SER A 38 -8.01 -8.62 -5.99
CA SER A 38 -8.59 -8.46 -7.33
C SER A 38 -9.70 -9.48 -7.58
N LEU A 39 -9.46 -10.75 -7.23
CA LEU A 39 -10.46 -11.83 -7.34
C LEU A 39 -11.64 -11.62 -6.38
N LEU A 40 -11.37 -11.18 -5.14
CA LEU A 40 -12.43 -10.86 -4.18
C LEU A 40 -13.33 -9.74 -4.69
N TYR A 41 -12.73 -8.67 -5.24
CA TYR A 41 -13.47 -7.57 -5.82
C TYR A 41 -14.31 -7.99 -7.04
N GLU A 42 -13.76 -8.81 -7.94
CA GLU A 42 -14.51 -9.30 -9.10
C GLU A 42 -15.70 -10.19 -8.71
N ARG A 43 -15.57 -10.97 -7.63
CA ARG A 43 -16.58 -11.95 -7.21
C ARG A 43 -17.65 -11.35 -6.31
N PHE A 44 -17.27 -10.51 -5.36
CA PHE A 44 -18.19 -9.98 -4.34
C PHE A 44 -18.53 -8.51 -4.55
N GLY A 45 -17.83 -7.81 -5.45
CA GLY A 45 -18.09 -6.40 -5.75
C GLY A 45 -19.44 -6.19 -6.42
N GLN A 46 -20.27 -5.31 -5.88
CA GLN A 46 -21.60 -4.94 -6.45
C GLN A 46 -21.55 -3.65 -7.28
N SER A 47 -20.36 -3.11 -7.47
CA SER A 47 -20.05 -1.98 -8.36
C SER A 47 -20.77 -2.04 -9.73
N LEU A 48 -21.39 -0.91 -10.13
CA LEU A 48 -21.97 -0.73 -11.47
C LEU A 48 -20.88 -0.46 -12.53
N SER A 49 -19.67 -0.17 -12.08
CA SER A 49 -18.49 0.07 -12.92
C SER A 49 -17.91 -1.23 -13.50
N ASN A 50 -16.97 -1.11 -14.45
CA ASN A 50 -16.33 -2.27 -15.05
C ASN A 50 -15.36 -2.96 -14.08
N ARG A 51 -15.89 -3.88 -13.27
CA ARG A 51 -15.17 -4.58 -12.20
C ARG A 51 -13.84 -5.19 -12.64
N LYS A 52 -13.79 -5.82 -13.83
CA LYS A 52 -12.57 -6.46 -14.37
C LYS A 52 -11.47 -5.47 -14.78
N LEU A 53 -11.86 -4.27 -15.18
CA LEU A 53 -10.88 -3.24 -15.55
C LEU A 53 -10.30 -2.60 -14.28
N PHE A 54 -11.16 -2.35 -13.30
CA PHE A 54 -10.76 -1.78 -12.02
C PHE A 54 -9.92 -2.76 -11.19
N SER A 55 -10.29 -4.04 -11.14
CA SER A 55 -9.59 -5.09 -10.39
C SER A 55 -8.11 -5.20 -10.79
N LYS A 56 -7.78 -5.00 -12.08
CA LYS A 56 -6.41 -5.01 -12.60
C LYS A 56 -5.59 -3.83 -12.07
N ASN A 57 -6.21 -2.69 -11.83
CA ASN A 57 -5.54 -1.51 -11.30
C ASN A 57 -5.09 -1.73 -9.85
N LEU A 58 -5.80 -2.56 -9.06
CA LEU A 58 -5.44 -2.84 -7.66
C LEU A 58 -4.05 -3.48 -7.54
N ILE A 59 -3.69 -4.36 -8.48
CA ILE A 59 -2.37 -5.02 -8.50
C ILE A 59 -1.28 -3.99 -8.77
N SER A 60 -1.45 -3.18 -9.81
CA SER A 60 -0.48 -2.12 -10.17
C SER A 60 -0.33 -1.08 -9.06
N LEU A 61 -1.44 -0.70 -8.44
CA LEU A 61 -1.48 0.23 -7.32
C LEU A 61 -0.71 -0.31 -6.12
N THR A 62 -0.98 -1.55 -5.71
CA THR A 62 -0.32 -2.19 -4.55
C THR A 62 1.20 -2.25 -4.74
N MET A 63 1.66 -2.69 -5.91
CA MET A 63 3.09 -2.78 -6.22
C MET A 63 3.75 -1.40 -6.25
N THR A 64 3.11 -0.41 -6.86
CA THR A 64 3.62 0.96 -6.92
C THR A 64 3.71 1.57 -5.52
N THR A 65 2.68 1.38 -4.71
CA THR A 65 2.65 1.84 -3.32
C THR A 65 3.75 1.18 -2.48
N MET A 66 3.96 -0.13 -2.61
CA MET A 66 5.05 -0.82 -1.92
C MET A 66 6.42 -0.28 -2.32
N LEU A 67 6.65 -0.05 -3.61
CA LEU A 67 7.89 0.55 -4.11
C LEU A 67 8.10 1.94 -3.49
N VAL A 68 7.09 2.82 -3.58
CA VAL A 68 7.15 4.17 -3.02
C VAL A 68 7.50 4.14 -1.53
N ILE A 69 6.82 3.32 -0.74
CA ILE A 69 7.07 3.23 0.71
C ILE A 69 8.46 2.64 1.02
N SER A 70 8.92 1.66 0.24
CA SER A 70 10.26 1.08 0.41
C SER A 70 11.36 2.12 0.17
N ILE A 71 11.19 3.00 -0.83
CA ILE A 71 12.14 4.08 -1.10
C ILE A 71 12.04 5.17 -0.03
N VAL A 72 10.83 5.58 0.34
CA VAL A 72 10.57 6.62 1.34
C VAL A 72 11.10 6.22 2.73
N LYS A 73 10.96 4.96 3.13
CA LYS A 73 11.49 4.43 4.38
C LYS A 73 13.01 4.59 4.52
N SER A 74 13.73 4.64 3.41
CA SER A 74 15.19 4.77 3.39
C SER A 74 15.67 6.22 3.57
N SER A 75 14.79 7.23 3.46
CA SER A 75 15.19 8.64 3.62
C SER A 75 14.04 9.54 4.10
N LEU A 76 14.23 10.11 5.29
CA LEU A 76 13.33 11.14 5.83
C LEU A 76 13.16 12.34 4.89
N ALA A 77 14.25 12.80 4.27
CA ALA A 77 14.22 13.92 3.33
C ALA A 77 13.35 13.61 2.10
N LEU A 78 13.41 12.38 1.60
CA LEU A 78 12.56 11.93 0.49
C LEU A 78 11.09 11.83 0.91
N SER A 79 10.82 11.34 2.13
CA SER A 79 9.46 11.27 2.68
C SER A 79 8.78 12.63 2.68
N LEU A 80 9.48 13.65 3.17
CA LEU A 80 8.95 15.02 3.25
C LEU A 80 8.73 15.64 1.87
N GLY A 81 9.66 15.41 0.92
CA GLY A 81 9.52 15.85 -0.46
C GLY A 81 8.34 15.19 -1.20
N LEU A 82 8.12 13.89 -0.97
CA LEU A 82 7.06 13.14 -1.65
C LEU A 82 5.67 13.56 -1.16
N VAL A 83 5.46 13.80 0.14
CA VAL A 83 4.19 14.33 0.68
C VAL A 83 3.90 15.73 0.14
N GLY A 84 4.92 16.59 0.01
CA GLY A 84 4.79 17.91 -0.59
C GLY A 84 4.43 17.85 -2.08
N ALA A 85 5.07 16.96 -2.84
CA ALA A 85 4.76 16.75 -4.26
C ALA A 85 3.34 16.19 -4.45
N LEU A 86 2.92 15.19 -3.66
CA LEU A 86 1.58 14.61 -3.71
C LEU A 86 0.49 15.63 -3.38
N SER A 87 0.78 16.60 -2.50
CA SER A 87 -0.12 17.70 -2.16
C SER A 87 -0.37 18.67 -3.33
N ILE A 88 0.56 18.74 -4.30
CA ILE A 88 0.43 19.56 -5.52
C ILE A 88 -0.27 18.78 -6.64
N VAL A 89 -0.09 17.45 -6.69
CA VAL A 89 -0.74 16.59 -7.70
C VAL A 89 -2.24 16.52 -7.44
N ARG A 90 -3.00 17.37 -8.12
CA ARG A 90 -4.46 17.36 -8.10
C ARG A 90 -5.00 16.18 -8.90
N PHE A 91 -5.26 15.06 -8.24
CA PHE A 91 -6.09 14.00 -8.82
C PHE A 91 -7.53 14.51 -8.92
N ARG A 92 -8.00 14.73 -10.15
CA ARG A 92 -9.35 15.25 -10.45
C ARG A 92 -10.36 14.15 -10.82
N ALA A 93 -10.01 12.89 -10.59
CA ALA A 93 -10.90 11.77 -10.86
C ALA A 93 -11.76 11.49 -9.62
N ALA A 94 -13.06 11.71 -9.72
CA ALA A 94 -14.00 11.29 -8.69
C ALA A 94 -14.18 9.77 -8.78
N ILE A 95 -13.86 9.05 -7.70
CA ILE A 95 -14.26 7.65 -7.52
C ILE A 95 -15.77 7.66 -7.30
N LYS A 96 -16.52 7.06 -8.24
CA LYS A 96 -17.97 7.19 -8.30
C LYS A 96 -18.67 6.33 -7.24
N GLU A 97 -18.03 5.26 -6.80
CA GLU A 97 -18.64 4.26 -5.93
C GLU A 97 -17.85 4.11 -4.62
N PRO A 98 -18.53 4.16 -3.46
CA PRO A 98 -17.86 4.04 -2.17
C PRO A 98 -17.21 2.66 -1.97
N GLU A 99 -17.74 1.62 -2.64
CA GLU A 99 -17.18 0.27 -2.60
C GLU A 99 -15.79 0.21 -3.23
N GLU A 100 -15.61 0.77 -4.44
CA GLU A 100 -14.31 0.86 -5.12
C GLU A 100 -13.24 1.49 -4.24
N LEU A 101 -13.62 2.54 -3.51
CA LEU A 101 -12.75 3.23 -2.57
C LEU A 101 -12.25 2.30 -1.46
N VAL A 102 -13.10 1.46 -0.89
CA VAL A 102 -12.70 0.51 0.17
C VAL A 102 -11.63 -0.48 -0.34
N TYR A 103 -11.82 -1.05 -1.53
CA TYR A 103 -10.85 -1.96 -2.12
C TYR A 103 -9.55 -1.26 -2.53
N LEU A 104 -9.61 0.00 -2.98
CA LEU A 104 -8.42 0.82 -3.23
C LEU A 104 -7.62 1.05 -1.95
N PHE A 105 -8.27 1.43 -0.86
CA PHE A 105 -7.60 1.62 0.42
C PHE A 105 -6.98 0.31 0.92
N LEU A 106 -7.67 -0.82 0.78
CA LEU A 106 -7.10 -2.11 1.15
C LEU A 106 -5.88 -2.48 0.30
N ALA A 107 -5.89 -2.21 -1.01
CA ALA A 107 -4.73 -2.38 -1.89
C ALA A 107 -3.54 -1.49 -1.47
N ILE A 108 -3.81 -0.22 -1.15
CA ILE A 108 -2.80 0.72 -0.63
C ILE A 108 -2.23 0.21 0.70
N SER A 109 -3.09 -0.28 1.61
CA SER A 109 -2.66 -0.83 2.90
C SER A 109 -1.75 -2.05 2.75
N ILE A 110 -2.03 -2.94 1.79
CA ILE A 110 -1.14 -4.07 1.48
C ILE A 110 0.23 -3.54 1.03
N GLY A 111 0.24 -2.57 0.11
CA GLY A 111 1.47 -1.97 -0.39
C GLY A 111 2.28 -1.28 0.72
N LEU A 112 1.62 -0.49 1.56
CA LEU A 112 2.22 0.17 2.72
C LEU A 112 2.86 -0.84 3.68
N GLY A 113 2.09 -1.88 4.02
CA GLY A 113 2.49 -2.89 4.98
C GLY A 113 3.74 -3.66 4.55
N PHE A 114 3.77 -4.15 3.30
CA PHE A 114 4.94 -4.84 2.76
C PHE A 114 6.12 -3.89 2.50
N GLY A 115 5.86 -2.65 2.06
CA GLY A 115 6.91 -1.63 1.91
C GLY A 115 7.56 -1.20 3.23
N ALA A 116 6.81 -1.28 4.33
CA ALA A 116 7.31 -1.03 5.68
C ALA A 116 8.03 -2.24 6.31
N ASN A 117 8.15 -3.37 5.62
CA ASN A 117 8.58 -4.68 6.14
C ASN A 117 7.68 -5.23 7.27
N GLN A 118 6.39 -4.89 7.28
CA GLN A 118 5.39 -5.43 8.20
C GLN A 118 4.47 -6.46 7.54
N GLY A 119 5.04 -7.35 6.71
CA GLY A 119 4.28 -8.32 5.91
C GLY A 119 3.39 -9.26 6.74
N VAL A 120 3.83 -9.67 7.93
CA VAL A 120 3.06 -10.56 8.82
C VAL A 120 1.77 -9.90 9.30
N VAL A 121 1.86 -8.69 9.85
CA VAL A 121 0.70 -7.91 10.33
C VAL A 121 -0.26 -7.61 9.18
N THR A 122 0.31 -7.24 8.04
CA THR A 122 -0.44 -6.92 6.82
C THR A 122 -1.24 -8.11 6.30
N THR A 123 -0.61 -9.29 6.26
CA THR A 123 -1.25 -10.52 5.81
C THR A 123 -2.36 -10.93 6.77
N LEU A 124 -2.15 -10.84 8.09
CA LEU A 124 -3.18 -11.13 9.07
C LEU A 124 -4.39 -10.18 8.93
N ALA A 125 -4.14 -8.88 8.82
CA ALA A 125 -5.18 -7.88 8.62
C ALA A 125 -5.95 -8.13 7.32
N PHE A 126 -5.24 -8.43 6.22
CA PHE A 126 -5.85 -8.76 4.95
C PHE A 126 -6.80 -9.97 5.07
N VAL A 127 -6.36 -11.07 5.67
CA VAL A 127 -7.19 -12.28 5.85
C VAL A 127 -8.45 -11.98 6.64
N ILE A 128 -8.36 -11.22 7.73
CA ILE A 128 -9.51 -10.86 8.56
C ILE A 128 -10.49 -9.97 7.78
N ILE A 129 -9.99 -8.91 7.15
CA ILE A 129 -10.83 -7.96 6.40
C ILE A 129 -11.49 -8.66 5.21
N SER A 130 -10.73 -9.44 4.44
CA SER A 130 -11.26 -10.24 3.32
C SER A 130 -12.30 -11.25 3.79
N GLY A 131 -12.08 -11.91 4.93
CA GLY A 131 -13.06 -12.82 5.52
C GLY A 131 -14.37 -12.13 5.87
N MET A 132 -14.31 -10.92 6.44
CA MET A 132 -15.51 -10.12 6.74
C MET A 132 -16.27 -9.71 5.47
N VAL A 133 -15.55 -9.31 4.41
CA VAL A 133 -16.17 -8.98 3.12
C VAL A 133 -16.92 -10.18 2.54
N VAL A 134 -16.29 -11.36 2.55
CA VAL A 134 -16.93 -12.60 2.07
C VAL A 134 -18.17 -12.92 2.88
N LEU A 135 -18.12 -12.81 4.22
CA LEU A 135 -19.26 -13.12 5.09
C LEU A 135 -20.43 -12.14 4.90
N THR A 136 -20.14 -10.86 4.64
CA THR A 136 -21.18 -9.82 4.47
C THR A 136 -21.89 -9.94 3.12
N ASN A 137 -21.20 -10.45 2.10
CA ASN A 137 -21.72 -10.56 0.73
C ASN A 137 -22.16 -11.99 0.35
N LEU A 138 -22.23 -12.92 1.32
CA LEU A 138 -22.74 -14.29 1.16
C LEU A 138 -24.26 -14.33 1.40
#